data_AF-A0A2M7SN86-F1
#
_entry.id   AF-A0A2M7SN86-F1
#
_cell.length_a   1.000
_cell.length_b   1.000
_cell.length_c   1.000
_cell.angle_alpha   90.00
_cell.angle_beta   90.00
_cell.angle_gamma   90.00
#
_symmetry.space_group_name_H-M   'P 1'
#
loop_
_entity.id
_entity.type
_entity.pdbx_description
1 polymer ?
#
loop_
_entity_poly.entity_id
_entity_poly.type
_entity_poly.pdbx_seq_one_letter_code
_entity_poly.pdbx_strand_id
1 'polypeptide(L)'
;METGEKMGLKKTIYLEQHRFLIAMGLLDILEDLEKNKHNMSTLEYYKEKLAMKNFFMPGGMGVIFKVLIQQKGVEDAKKKLKL
;
A
#
# COMPACT_ATOMS: atom_id res chain seq x y z
N MET A 1 12.47 -4.35 -13.43
CA MET A 1 11.48 -4.09 -14.51
C MET A 1 11.84 -4.85 -15.77
N GLU A 2 13.06 -4.66 -16.27
CA GLU A 2 13.58 -5.25 -17.51
C GLU A 2 13.42 -6.77 -17.61
N THR A 3 13.73 -7.52 -16.55
CA THR A 3 13.57 -8.98 -16.55
C THR A 3 12.13 -9.41 -16.78
N GLY A 4 11.16 -8.70 -16.18
CA GLY A 4 9.74 -8.98 -16.39
C GLY A 4 9.30 -8.65 -17.81
N GLU A 5 9.77 -7.55 -18.37
CA GLU A 5 9.48 -7.13 -19.75
C GLU A 5 10.01 -8.13 -20.78
N LYS A 6 11.23 -8.65 -20.56
CA LYS A 6 11.79 -9.75 -21.38
C LYS A 6 10.93 -11.02 -21.36
N MET A 7 10.13 -11.23 -20.31
CA MET A 7 9.20 -12.35 -20.16
C MET A 7 7.78 -12.02 -20.65
N GLY A 8 7.59 -10.88 -21.30
CA GLY A 8 6.31 -10.40 -21.83
C GLY A 8 5.39 -9.76 -20.79
N LEU A 9 5.91 -9.35 -19.63
CA LEU A 9 5.16 -8.55 -18.66
C LEU A 9 5.21 -7.07 -19.03
N LYS A 10 4.08 -6.38 -18.96
CA LYS A 10 4.02 -4.94 -19.16
C LYS A 10 4.11 -4.21 -17.83
N LYS A 11 5.09 -3.32 -17.67
CA LYS A 11 5.11 -2.38 -16.54
C LYS A 11 3.85 -1.51 -16.58
N THR A 12 3.10 -1.54 -15.49
CA THR A 12 1.89 -0.73 -15.35
C THR A 12 2.15 0.44 -14.44
N ILE A 13 2.69 0.17 -13.25
CA ILE A 13 2.79 1.15 -12.17
C ILE A 13 4.11 0.94 -11.41
N TYR A 14 4.71 2.05 -10.98
CA TYR A 14 5.82 2.07 -10.04
C TYR A 14 5.74 3.32 -9.18
N LEU A 15 5.56 3.16 -7.86
CA LEU A 15 5.33 4.24 -6.92
C LEU A 15 5.84 3.91 -5.52
N GLU A 16 5.74 4.90 -4.65
CA GLU A 16 5.94 4.79 -3.22
C GLU A 16 4.91 3.88 -2.54
N GLN A 17 5.34 3.11 -1.54
CA GLN A 17 4.47 2.24 -0.75
C GLN A 17 3.28 3.00 -0.15
N HIS A 18 3.51 4.19 0.42
CA HIS A 18 2.43 4.93 1.10
C HIS A 18 1.28 5.27 0.15
N ARG A 19 1.59 5.69 -1.08
CA ARG A 19 0.60 6.00 -2.12
C ARG A 19 -0.20 4.75 -2.51
N PHE A 20 0.47 3.60 -2.59
CA PHE A 20 -0.18 2.34 -2.92
C PHE A 20 -1.12 1.91 -1.79
N LEU A 21 -0.65 1.90 -0.55
CA LEU A 21 -1.44 1.44 0.60
C LEU A 21 -2.64 2.35 0.89
N ILE A 22 -2.47 3.67 0.78
CA ILE A 22 -3.58 4.62 0.93
C ILE A 22 -4.67 4.34 -0.12
N ALA A 23 -4.28 4.12 -1.37
CA ALA A 23 -5.24 3.82 -2.44
C ALA A 23 -5.92 2.45 -2.32
N MET A 24 -5.31 1.53 -1.57
CA MET A 24 -5.91 0.23 -1.23
C MET A 24 -6.82 0.29 0.01
N GLY A 25 -7.01 1.47 0.62
CA GLY A 25 -7.90 1.64 1.77
C GLY A 25 -7.24 1.51 3.14
N LEU A 26 -5.92 1.72 3.25
CA LEU A 26 -5.23 1.65 4.56
C LEU A 26 -5.82 2.62 5.60
N LEU A 27 -6.34 3.77 5.16
CA LEU A 27 -6.96 4.74 6.07
C LEU A 27 -8.28 4.23 6.65
N ASP A 28 -9.05 3.46 5.88
CA ASP A 28 -10.30 2.83 6.33
C ASP A 28 -10.00 1.77 7.40
N ILE A 29 -8.93 0.98 7.20
CA ILE A 29 -8.45 0.00 8.19
C ILE A 29 -8.02 0.70 9.49
N LEU A 30 -7.38 1.86 9.39
CA LEU A 30 -6.97 2.64 10.56
C LEU A 30 -8.20 3.22 11.30
N GLU A 31 -9.23 3.65 10.57
CA GLU A 31 -10.51 4.08 11.17
C GLU A 31 -11.21 2.92 11.89
N ASP A 32 -11.23 1.73 11.30
CA ASP A 32 -11.81 0.54 11.92
C ASP A 32 -11.03 0.12 13.18
N LEU A 33 -9.70 0.25 13.18
CA LEU A 33 -8.88 0.04 14.38
C LEU A 33 -9.27 1.02 15.50
N GLU A 34 -9.51 2.30 15.17
CA GLU A 34 -9.93 3.30 16.15
C GLU A 34 -11.32 2.99 16.74
N LYS A 35 -12.28 2.59 15.90
CA LYS A 35 -13.63 2.20 16.34
C LYS A 35 -13.60 1.00 17.27
N ASN A 36 -12.74 0.03 16.98
CA ASN A 36 -12.66 -1.24 17.71
C ASN A 36 -11.62 -1.26 18.83
N LYS A 37 -11.00 -0.11 19.17
CA LYS A 37 -9.93 -0.03 20.19
C LYS A 37 -10.32 -0.63 21.55
N HIS A 38 -11.61 -0.61 21.89
CA HIS A 38 -12.14 -1.12 23.16
C HIS A 38 -12.17 -2.66 23.22
N ASN A 39 -12.06 -3.33 22.07
CA ASN A 39 -12.02 -4.78 21.96
C ASN A 39 -10.60 -5.35 22.09
N MET A 40 -9.60 -4.50 22.30
CA MET A 40 -8.18 -4.85 22.32
C MET A 40 -7.54 -4.41 23.64
N SER A 41 -6.44 -5.06 24.02
CA SER A 41 -5.61 -4.47 25.07
C SER A 41 -4.95 -3.18 24.57
N THR A 42 -4.65 -2.27 25.51
CA THR A 42 -3.95 -1.02 25.21
C THR A 42 -2.65 -1.25 24.44
N LEU A 43 -1.90 -2.29 24.80
CA LEU A 43 -0.61 -2.61 24.18
C LEU A 43 -0.79 -3.05 22.71
N GLU A 44 -1.75 -3.93 22.44
CA GLU A 44 -2.03 -4.41 21.08
C GLU A 44 -2.47 -3.27 20.17
N TYR A 45 -3.41 -2.44 20.64
CA TYR A 45 -3.90 -1.28 19.89
C TYR A 45 -2.75 -0.34 19.48
N TYR A 46 -1.88 0.04 20.42
CA TYR A 46 -0.77 0.95 20.10
C TYR A 46 0.27 0.30 19.20
N LYS A 47 0.55 -0.99 19.37
CA LYS A 47 1.48 -1.72 18.49
C LYS A 47 1.00 -1.71 17.05
N GLU A 48 -0.27 -2.02 16.82
CA GLU A 48 -0.86 -2.02 15.47
C GLU A 48 -0.93 -0.61 14.88
N LYS A 49 -1.41 0.37 15.66
CA LYS A 49 -1.50 1.77 15.22
C LYS A 49 -0.15 2.35 14.82
N LEU A 50 0.91 2.07 15.58
CA LEU A 50 2.26 2.53 15.28
C LEU A 50 2.83 1.83 14.03
N ALA A 51 2.59 0.52 13.88
CA ALA A 51 3.00 -0.21 12.68
C ALA A 51 2.33 0.36 11.42
N MET A 52 1.01 0.57 11.46
CA MET A 52 0.28 1.17 10.34
C MET A 52 0.78 2.57 10.00
N LYS A 53 0.99 3.44 11.01
CA LYS A 53 1.56 4.77 10.80
C LYS A 53 2.94 4.72 10.12
N ASN A 54 3.79 3.77 10.51
CA ASN A 54 5.12 3.61 9.91
C ASN A 54 5.05 3.25 8.40
N PHE A 55 3.96 2.66 7.94
CA PHE A 55 3.79 2.30 6.53
C PHE A 55 3.46 3.47 5.60
N PHE A 56 2.94 4.59 6.12
CA PHE A 56 2.52 5.71 5.27
C PHE A 56 3.03 7.09 5.69
N MET A 57 3.52 7.27 6.91
CA MET A 57 4.03 8.57 7.37
C MET A 57 5.41 8.89 6.74
N PRO A 58 5.69 10.19 6.47
CA PRO A 58 7.03 10.64 6.12
C PRO A 58 8.06 10.26 7.19
N GLY A 59 9.27 9.87 6.76
CA GLY A 59 10.33 9.40 7.67
C GLY A 59 10.21 7.93 8.09
N GLY A 60 9.11 7.25 7.75
CA GLY A 60 8.93 5.81 7.89
C GLY A 60 9.21 5.02 6.61
N MET A 61 8.67 3.80 6.54
CA MET A 61 8.83 2.91 5.39
C MET A 61 8.15 3.41 4.11
N GLY A 62 7.15 4.29 4.25
CA GLY A 62 6.27 4.69 3.17
C GLY A 62 6.95 5.27 1.92
N VAL A 63 8.10 5.93 2.07
CA VAL A 63 8.87 6.56 0.97
C VAL A 63 10.09 5.72 0.56
N ILE A 64 10.57 4.85 1.44
CA ILE A 64 11.74 4.01 1.18
C ILE A 64 11.33 2.83 0.30
N PHE A 65 10.21 2.19 0.65
CA PHE A 65 9.70 1.02 -0.06
C PHE A 65 8.91 1.43 -1.30
N LYS A 66 9.12 0.69 -2.38
CA LYS A 66 8.46 0.91 -3.68
C LYS A 66 7.62 -0.29 -4.05
N VAL A 67 6.56 -0.03 -4.80
CA VAL A 67 5.66 -1.05 -5.34
C VAL A 67 5.78 -1.07 -6.85
N LEU A 68 6.19 -2.21 -7.41
CA LEU A 68 6.23 -2.47 -8.85
C LEU A 68 5.07 -3.40 -9.24
N ILE A 69 4.21 -2.92 -10.15
CA ILE A 69 3.13 -3.72 -10.72
C ILE A 69 3.41 -3.95 -12.20
N GLN A 70 3.47 -5.22 -12.59
CA GLN A 70 3.56 -5.67 -13.97
C GLN A 70 2.40 -6.62 -14.29
N GLN A 71 1.91 -6.57 -15.51
CA GLN A 71 0.68 -7.27 -15.93
C GLN A 71 0.94 -8.09 -17.20
N LYS A 72 0.19 -9.19 -17.36
CA LYS A 72 0.19 -10.05 -18.56
C LYS A 72 -1.22 -10.52 -18.83
N GLY A 73 -1.69 -10.40 -20.06
CA GLY A 73 -3.03 -10.84 -20.45
C GLY A 73 -4.18 -10.04 -19.80
N VAL A 74 -3.89 -8.84 -19.29
CA VAL A 74 -4.90 -7.91 -18.76
C VAL A 74 -4.94 -6.70 -19.68
N GLU A 75 -6.14 -6.24 -20.05
CA GLU A 75 -6.30 -5.01 -20.81
C GLU A 75 -5.73 -3.81 -20.02
N ASP A 76 -5.20 -2.82 -20.75
CA ASP A 76 -4.53 -1.66 -20.16
C ASP A 76 -5.45 -0.94 -19.16
N ALA A 77 -5.22 -1.18 -17.86
CA ALA A 77 -5.97 -0.56 -16.77
C ALA A 77 -5.63 0.94 -16.57
N LYS A 78 -4.97 1.57 -17.56
CA LYS A 78 -4.55 2.99 -17.56
C LYS A 78 -5.69 3.98 -17.28
N LYS A 79 -6.95 3.53 -17.27
CA LYS A 79 -8.13 4.37 -16.98
C LYS A 79 -8.65 4.36 -15.53
N LYS A 80 -8.19 3.49 -14.61
CA LYS A 80 -8.94 3.29 -13.34
C LYS A 80 -8.24 3.65 -12.03
N LEU A 81 -6.93 3.86 -11.98
CA LEU A 81 -6.27 4.35 -10.76
C LEU A 81 -5.60 5.71 -11.03
N LYS A 82 -6.33 6.78 -10.71
CA LYS A 82 -5.73 8.11 -10.48
C LYS A 82 -5.03 8.07 -9.11
N LEU A 83 -3.81 7.55 -9.08
CA LEU A 83 -2.92 7.57 -7.91
C LEU A 83 -2.15 8.87 -7.79
#